data_AF-A0AAV4YRQ5-F1
#
_entry.id   AF-A0AAV4YRQ5-F1
#
_cell.length_a   1.000
_cell.length_b   1.000
_cell.length_c   1.000
_cell.angle_alpha   90.00
_cell.angle_beta   90.00
_cell.angle_gamma   90.00
#
_symmetry.space_group_name_H-M   'P 1'
#
loop_
_entity.id
_entity.type
_entity.pdbx_description
1 polymer ?
#
loop_
_entity_poly.entity_id
_entity_poly.type
_entity_poly.pdbx_seq_one_letter_code
_entity_poly.pdbx_strand_id
1 'polypeptide(L)'
;MALEVIGMNAAVEKLSSFEWLGRELRAKVAVYEACIAATGERPPSWDEKLGVIAKMECELQKDLAYLLATGEYSAESPERKRIEDHLFKSIYAVADSEKKYKKNELPNTCRLIARMELFFFLYHWLNDDYKLQGRLRAAGILNVMTVKTYENNWKHYGDALNLMLTEAKEAADTHINNYRKDLRLKN
;
A
#
# COMPACT_ATOMS: atom_id res chain seq x y z
N MET A 1 43.24 -19.01 30.24
CA MET A 1 42.79 -18.11 29.16
C MET A 1 41.95 -18.95 28.21
N ALA A 2 40.66 -19.08 28.50
CA ALA A 2 39.72 -19.79 27.63
C ALA A 2 38.92 -18.71 26.90
N LEU A 3 39.03 -18.68 25.57
CA LEU A 3 38.24 -17.82 24.71
C LEU A 3 36.80 -18.38 24.70
N GLU A 4 35.87 -17.63 25.28
CA GLU A 4 34.44 -17.84 25.08
C GLU A 4 34.11 -17.55 23.61
N VAL A 5 33.68 -18.58 22.88
CA VAL A 5 32.96 -18.40 21.62
C VAL A 5 31.57 -17.92 21.98
N ILE A 6 31.35 -16.61 21.91
CA ILE A 6 30.02 -16.03 22.01
C ILE A 6 29.28 -16.41 20.72
N GLY A 7 28.50 -17.48 20.79
CA GLY A 7 27.55 -17.85 19.75
C GLY A 7 26.53 -16.73 19.58
N MET A 8 26.74 -15.89 18.57
CA MET A 8 25.77 -14.91 18.14
C MET A 8 24.60 -15.66 17.48
N ASN A 9 23.61 -16.04 18.28
CA ASN A 9 22.32 -16.48 17.77
C ASN A 9 21.71 -15.30 17.02
N ALA A 10 21.90 -15.27 15.70
CA ALA A 10 21.20 -14.36 14.82
C ALA A 10 19.70 -14.67 14.95
N ALA A 11 19.01 -13.90 15.79
CA ALA A 11 17.56 -13.85 15.79
C ALA A 11 17.17 -13.40 14.38
N VAL A 12 16.71 -14.34 13.55
CA VAL A 12 16.19 -14.04 12.22
C VAL A 12 15.00 -13.11 12.42
N GLU A 13 15.16 -11.82 12.15
CA GLU A 13 14.07 -10.86 12.17
C GLU A 13 12.94 -11.38 11.28
N LYS A 14 11.75 -11.53 11.86
CA LYS A 14 10.58 -12.05 11.15
C LYS A 14 10.07 -10.96 10.21
N LEU A 15 10.52 -11.01 8.96
CA LEU A 15 10.06 -10.13 7.88
C LEU A 15 8.54 -10.05 7.82
N SER A 16 8.01 -8.83 7.67
CA SER A 16 6.61 -8.62 7.30
C SER A 16 6.30 -9.23 5.93
N SER A 17 5.01 -9.41 5.62
CA SER A 17 4.56 -10.03 4.38
C SER A 17 5.01 -9.23 3.14
N PHE A 18 4.88 -7.90 3.19
CA PHE A 18 5.30 -7.02 2.10
C PHE A 18 6.82 -6.96 1.94
N GLU A 19 7.61 -7.00 3.02
CA GLU A 19 9.07 -7.08 2.93
C GLU A 19 9.53 -8.42 2.35
N TRP A 20 8.90 -9.52 2.78
CA TRP A 20 9.17 -10.84 2.22
C TRP A 20 8.87 -10.88 0.71
N LEU A 21 7.75 -10.28 0.28
CA LEU A 21 7.40 -10.16 -1.14
C LEU A 21 8.40 -9.25 -1.88
N GLY A 22 8.80 -8.14 -1.27
CA GLY A 22 9.65 -7.09 -1.85
C GLY A 22 11.10 -7.51 -2.11
N ARG A 23 11.67 -8.44 -1.33
CA ARG A 23 13.10 -8.83 -1.41
C ARG A 23 13.60 -9.23 -2.81
N GLU A 24 12.73 -9.70 -3.71
CA GLU A 24 13.11 -10.02 -5.11
C GLU A 24 12.43 -9.12 -6.16
N LEU A 25 11.43 -8.33 -5.76
CA LEU A 25 10.69 -7.45 -6.69
C LEU A 25 11.33 -6.07 -6.82
N ARG A 26 12.12 -5.65 -5.83
CA ARG A 26 12.87 -4.38 -5.89
C ARG A 26 13.98 -4.49 -6.94
N ALA A 27 14.16 -3.44 -7.74
CA ALA A 27 15.11 -3.44 -8.85
C ALA A 27 16.53 -3.82 -8.40
N LYS A 28 17.00 -5.00 -8.85
CA LYS A 28 18.39 -5.52 -8.78
C LYS A 28 19.26 -4.93 -7.65
N VAL A 29 18.85 -5.09 -6.40
CA VAL A 29 19.84 -5.17 -5.33
C VAL A 29 20.35 -6.60 -5.38
N ALA A 30 21.65 -6.77 -5.61
CA ALA A 30 22.26 -8.08 -5.46
C ALA A 30 21.90 -8.60 -4.07
N VAL A 31 21.02 -9.60 -4.00
CA VAL A 31 20.67 -10.28 -2.76
C VAL A 31 21.91 -11.08 -2.36
N TYR A 32 22.88 -10.41 -1.73
CA TYR A 32 24.08 -11.02 -1.18
C TYR A 32 23.81 -11.80 0.10
N GLU A 33 22.57 -11.81 0.58
CA GLU A 33 22.12 -12.72 1.61
C GLU A 33 21.55 -13.96 0.95
N ALA A 34 22.44 -14.88 0.60
CA ALA A 34 22.09 -16.29 0.65
C ALA A 34 21.65 -16.62 2.09
N CYS A 35 20.39 -16.32 2.42
CA CYS A 35 19.70 -17.02 3.49
C CYS A 35 19.52 -18.45 2.99
N ILE A 36 20.61 -19.23 3.02
CA ILE A 36 20.50 -20.66 3.23
C ILE A 36 19.86 -20.74 4.61
N ALA A 37 18.54 -20.89 4.65
CA ALA A 37 17.87 -21.20 5.88
C ALA A 37 18.59 -22.42 6.44
N ALA A 38 19.00 -22.38 7.71
CA ALA A 38 19.64 -23.50 8.40
C ALA A 38 18.74 -24.76 8.45
N THR A 39 17.54 -24.69 7.88
CA THR A 39 16.52 -25.73 7.75
C THR A 39 16.60 -26.52 6.43
N GLY A 40 17.44 -26.13 5.46
CA GLY A 40 17.54 -26.81 4.17
C GLY A 40 16.43 -26.45 3.15
N GLU A 41 15.51 -25.55 3.49
CA GLU A 41 14.48 -25.05 2.58
C GLU A 41 15.09 -24.09 1.54
N ARG A 42 14.76 -24.30 0.26
CA ARG A 42 15.14 -23.39 -0.84
C ARG A 42 14.42 -22.04 -0.66
N PRO A 43 15.12 -20.90 -0.87
CA PRO A 43 14.47 -19.60 -0.92
C PRO A 43 13.49 -19.52 -2.11
N PRO A 44 12.30 -18.92 -1.93
CA PRO A 44 11.29 -18.81 -2.98
C PRO A 44 11.81 -17.99 -4.17
N SER A 45 11.54 -18.44 -5.39
CA SER A 45 11.94 -17.79 -6.63
C SER A 45 11.19 -16.49 -6.89
N TRP A 46 11.72 -15.70 -7.83
CA TRP A 46 11.04 -14.52 -8.35
C TRP A 46 9.67 -14.85 -8.94
N ASP A 47 9.55 -15.93 -9.72
CA ASP A 47 8.28 -16.39 -10.30
C ASP A 47 7.26 -16.81 -9.23
N GLU A 48 7.72 -17.46 -8.15
CA GLU A 48 6.85 -17.85 -7.04
C GLU A 48 6.27 -16.64 -6.31
N LYS A 49 7.04 -15.55 -6.22
CA LYS A 49 6.60 -14.27 -5.65
C LYS A 49 5.65 -13.50 -6.57
N LEU A 50 5.89 -13.50 -7.87
CA LEU A 50 4.90 -12.98 -8.83
C LEU A 50 3.60 -13.81 -8.79
N GLY A 51 3.71 -15.11 -8.56
CA GLY A 51 2.57 -16.00 -8.35
C GLY A 51 1.66 -15.57 -7.18
N VAL A 52 2.22 -14.92 -6.16
CA VAL A 52 1.43 -14.36 -5.04
C VAL A 52 0.51 -13.25 -5.55
N ILE A 53 1.05 -12.29 -6.30
CA ILE A 53 0.26 -11.17 -6.86
C ILE A 53 -0.73 -11.69 -7.90
N ALA A 54 -0.31 -12.63 -8.75
CA ALA A 54 -1.15 -13.20 -9.79
C ALA A 54 -2.38 -13.95 -9.23
N LYS A 55 -2.28 -14.54 -8.04
CA LYS A 55 -3.39 -15.27 -7.38
C LYS A 55 -4.35 -14.40 -6.58
N MET A 56 -4.04 -13.12 -6.35
CA MET A 56 -5.01 -12.20 -5.77
C MET A 56 -6.16 -12.00 -6.79
N GLU A 57 -7.41 -11.95 -6.34
CA GLU A 57 -8.55 -11.76 -7.24
C GLU A 57 -8.89 -10.28 -7.43
N CYS A 58 -8.60 -9.44 -6.43
CA CYS A 58 -8.93 -8.03 -6.44
C CYS A 58 -7.76 -7.20 -7.00
N GLU A 59 -8.02 -6.42 -8.06
CA GLU A 59 -7.02 -5.56 -8.69
C GLU A 59 -6.46 -4.49 -7.72
N LEU A 60 -7.32 -3.91 -6.86
CA LEU A 60 -6.86 -2.96 -5.83
C LEU A 60 -5.84 -3.62 -4.88
N GLN A 61 -6.07 -4.88 -4.49
CA GLN A 61 -5.14 -5.62 -3.64
C GLN A 61 -3.83 -5.91 -4.37
N LYS A 62 -3.88 -6.29 -5.65
CA LYS A 62 -2.68 -6.53 -6.48
C LYS A 62 -1.80 -5.30 -6.58
N ASP A 63 -2.41 -4.19 -7.01
CA ASP A 63 -1.68 -2.94 -7.22
C ASP A 63 -1.10 -2.44 -5.90
N LEU A 64 -1.88 -2.51 -4.81
CA LEU A 64 -1.42 -2.07 -3.50
C LEU A 64 -0.31 -2.97 -2.96
N ALA A 65 -0.43 -4.28 -3.10
CA ALA A 65 0.59 -5.24 -2.69
C ALA A 65 1.91 -5.00 -3.45
N TYR A 66 1.84 -4.76 -4.75
CA TYR A 66 3.00 -4.43 -5.56
C TYR A 66 3.67 -3.15 -5.08
N LEU A 67 2.91 -2.05 -4.90
CA LEU A 67 3.46 -0.79 -4.42
C LEU A 67 4.13 -0.96 -3.06
N LEU A 68 3.45 -1.56 -2.08
CA LEU A 68 3.98 -1.73 -0.72
C LEU A 68 5.21 -2.65 -0.69
N ALA A 69 5.25 -3.70 -1.52
CA ALA A 69 6.40 -4.60 -1.58
C ALA A 69 7.62 -3.93 -2.23
N THR A 70 7.42 -3.20 -3.33
CA THR A 70 8.50 -2.57 -4.10
C THR A 70 8.95 -1.23 -3.51
N GLY A 71 8.06 -0.51 -2.84
CA GLY A 71 8.29 0.88 -2.43
C GLY A 71 8.23 1.89 -3.59
N GLU A 72 7.79 1.47 -4.79
CA GLU A 72 7.74 2.32 -5.99
C GLU A 72 6.51 3.23 -5.98
N TYR A 73 6.51 4.21 -5.07
CA TYR A 73 5.38 5.11 -4.86
C TYR A 73 5.30 6.27 -5.86
N SER A 74 6.10 6.28 -6.95
CA SER A 74 6.06 7.33 -7.96
C SER A 74 4.65 7.57 -8.47
N ALA A 75 4.25 8.84 -8.59
CA ALA A 75 2.97 9.23 -9.18
C ALA A 75 2.81 8.75 -10.63
N GLU A 76 3.92 8.44 -11.30
CA GLU A 76 3.92 7.94 -12.67
C GLU A 76 3.75 6.43 -12.77
N SER A 77 3.84 5.70 -11.64
CA SER A 77 3.72 4.24 -11.66
C SER A 77 2.32 3.80 -12.12
N PRO A 78 2.23 2.78 -13.00
CA PRO A 78 0.95 2.29 -13.49
C PRO A 78 0.01 1.83 -12.36
N GLU A 79 0.55 1.15 -11.34
CA GLU A 79 -0.18 0.64 -10.18
C GLU A 79 -0.78 1.80 -9.39
N ARG A 80 0.01 2.84 -9.10
CA ARG A 80 -0.51 4.02 -8.40
C ARG A 80 -1.62 4.71 -9.17
N LYS A 81 -1.48 4.87 -10.49
CA LYS A 81 -2.53 5.46 -11.33
C LYS A 81 -3.82 4.63 -11.33
N ARG A 82 -3.72 3.31 -11.36
CA ARG A 82 -4.89 2.41 -11.27
C ARG A 82 -5.58 2.51 -9.91
N ILE A 83 -4.83 2.58 -8.82
CA ILE A 83 -5.39 2.79 -7.49
C ILE A 83 -6.06 4.16 -7.40
N GLU A 84 -5.40 5.25 -7.81
CA GLU A 84 -5.98 6.59 -7.82
C GLU A 84 -7.31 6.64 -8.61
N ASP A 85 -7.37 5.97 -9.77
CA ASP A 85 -8.58 5.88 -10.58
C ASP A 85 -9.69 5.03 -9.92
N HIS A 86 -9.33 3.91 -9.28
CA HIS A 86 -10.28 3.09 -8.53
C HIS A 86 -10.91 3.86 -7.36
N LEU A 87 -10.08 4.52 -6.55
CA LEU A 87 -10.52 5.35 -5.42
C LEU A 87 -11.37 6.54 -5.91
N PHE A 88 -10.97 7.20 -7.00
CA PHE A 88 -11.76 8.27 -7.61
C PHE A 88 -13.15 7.77 -8.00
N LYS A 89 -13.25 6.64 -8.72
CA LYS A 89 -14.52 6.08 -9.19
C LYS A 89 -15.44 5.70 -8.03
N SER A 90 -14.89 5.14 -6.95
CA SER A 90 -15.69 4.69 -5.81
C SER A 90 -16.43 5.85 -5.12
N ILE A 91 -15.74 6.97 -4.86
CA ILE A 91 -16.39 8.14 -4.24
C ILE A 91 -17.17 8.99 -5.23
N TYR A 92 -16.76 9.06 -6.50
CA TYR A 92 -17.46 9.84 -7.52
C TYR A 92 -18.86 9.29 -7.78
N ALA A 93 -18.99 7.95 -7.89
CA ALA A 93 -20.29 7.31 -8.10
C ALA A 93 -21.29 7.64 -6.98
N VAL A 94 -20.83 7.60 -5.72
CA VAL A 94 -21.65 7.95 -4.56
C VAL A 94 -22.00 9.43 -4.58
N ALA A 95 -21.00 10.31 -4.69
CA ALA A 95 -21.22 11.76 -4.64
C ALA A 95 -22.09 12.30 -5.78
N ASP A 96 -21.98 11.73 -7.00
CA ASP A 96 -22.84 12.11 -8.12
C ASP A 96 -24.30 11.68 -7.89
N SER A 97 -24.50 10.51 -7.26
CA SER A 97 -25.83 10.01 -6.92
C SER A 97 -26.57 10.88 -5.90
N GLU A 98 -25.84 11.55 -5.01
CA GLU A 98 -26.42 12.44 -4.00
C GLU A 98 -26.98 13.73 -4.58
N LYS A 99 -26.52 14.15 -5.78
CA LYS A 99 -26.94 15.39 -6.46
C LYS A 99 -26.81 16.67 -5.62
N LYS A 100 -25.99 16.65 -4.56
CA LYS A 100 -25.76 17.80 -3.66
C LYS A 100 -24.69 18.76 -4.17
N TYR A 101 -23.83 18.30 -5.07
CA TYR A 101 -22.61 19.00 -5.48
C TYR A 101 -22.69 19.53 -6.91
N LYS A 102 -21.93 20.57 -7.20
CA LYS A 102 -21.83 21.13 -8.56
C LYS A 102 -21.17 20.11 -9.49
N LYS A 103 -21.91 19.67 -10.52
CA LYS A 103 -21.49 18.59 -11.43
C LYS A 103 -20.17 18.86 -12.17
N ASN A 104 -19.89 20.12 -12.52
CA ASN A 104 -18.67 20.50 -13.23
C ASN A 104 -17.41 20.46 -12.33
N GLU A 105 -17.57 20.66 -11.02
CA GLU A 105 -16.46 20.68 -10.05
C GLU A 105 -16.25 19.31 -9.37
N LEU A 106 -17.31 18.49 -9.33
CA LEU A 106 -17.34 17.19 -8.63
C LEU A 106 -16.21 16.23 -9.04
N PRO A 107 -15.97 15.94 -10.35
CA PRO A 107 -14.92 15.00 -10.73
C PRO A 107 -13.52 15.43 -10.25
N ASN A 108 -13.22 16.73 -10.33
CA ASN A 108 -11.92 17.26 -9.91
C ASN A 108 -11.74 17.12 -8.39
N THR A 109 -12.77 17.49 -7.62
CA THR A 109 -12.75 17.33 -6.16
C THR A 109 -12.52 15.88 -5.75
N CYS A 110 -13.26 14.93 -6.32
CA CYS A 110 -13.06 13.50 -6.03
C CYS A 110 -11.64 13.03 -6.37
N ARG A 111 -11.05 13.47 -7.48
CA ARG A 111 -9.66 13.12 -7.83
C ARG A 111 -8.66 13.66 -6.81
N LEU A 112 -8.83 14.90 -6.34
CA LEU A 112 -7.94 15.49 -5.34
C LEU A 112 -8.01 14.72 -4.01
N ILE A 113 -9.21 14.34 -3.57
CA ILE A 113 -9.41 13.55 -2.34
C ILE A 113 -8.78 12.16 -2.49
N ALA A 114 -9.05 11.46 -3.59
CA ALA A 114 -8.47 10.14 -3.86
C ALA A 114 -6.93 10.15 -3.85
N ARG A 115 -6.32 11.15 -4.49
CA ARG A 115 -4.87 11.36 -4.50
C ARG A 115 -4.32 11.67 -3.12
N MET A 116 -5.00 12.53 -2.36
CA MET A 116 -4.58 12.88 -1.01
C MET A 116 -4.59 11.66 -0.10
N GLU A 117 -5.67 10.88 -0.09
CA GLU A 117 -5.77 9.72 0.80
C GLU A 117 -4.76 8.64 0.41
N LEU A 118 -4.58 8.34 -0.88
CA LEU A 118 -3.53 7.40 -1.29
C LEU A 118 -2.13 7.88 -0.91
N PHE A 119 -1.83 9.17 -1.09
CA PHE A 119 -0.53 9.73 -0.72
C PHE A 119 -0.26 9.56 0.78
N PHE A 120 -1.17 9.99 1.65
CA PHE A 120 -0.98 9.86 3.09
C PHE A 120 -1.10 8.42 3.60
N PHE A 121 -1.66 7.51 2.80
CA PHE A 121 -1.62 6.09 3.08
C PHE A 121 -0.23 5.49 2.80
N LEU A 122 0.35 5.77 1.62
CA LEU A 122 1.68 5.27 1.23
C LEU A 122 2.80 5.90 2.07
N TYR A 123 2.69 7.20 2.35
CA TYR A 123 3.62 7.98 3.15
C TYR A 123 3.11 8.16 4.58
N HIS A 124 2.70 7.06 5.23
CA HIS A 124 1.96 7.10 6.49
C HIS A 124 2.67 7.84 7.63
N TRP A 125 4.00 7.88 7.63
CA TRP A 125 4.80 8.63 8.61
C TRP A 125 4.55 10.13 8.57
N LEU A 126 4.06 10.69 7.44
CA LEU A 126 3.69 12.10 7.35
C LEU A 126 2.40 12.44 8.12
N ASN A 127 1.62 11.44 8.54
CA ASN A 127 0.40 11.72 9.33
C ASN A 127 0.72 12.31 10.71
N ASP A 128 1.90 12.06 11.26
CA ASP A 128 2.33 12.61 12.55
C ASP A 128 2.66 14.12 12.44
N ASP A 129 3.13 14.56 11.27
CA ASP A 129 3.56 15.93 11.01
C ASP A 129 2.43 16.81 10.45
N TYR A 130 1.49 16.22 9.70
CA TYR A 130 0.46 16.96 8.96
C TYR A 130 -0.92 16.85 9.61
N LYS A 131 -1.36 17.96 10.22
CA LYS A 131 -2.78 18.18 10.54
C LYS A 131 -3.62 18.25 9.27
N LEU A 132 -4.94 18.10 9.40
CA LEU A 132 -5.89 18.14 8.27
C LEU A 132 -5.67 19.33 7.33
N GLN A 133 -5.52 20.54 7.85
CA GLN A 133 -5.25 21.73 7.03
C GLN A 133 -3.98 21.58 6.18
N GLY A 134 -2.92 20.98 6.72
CA GLY A 134 -1.69 20.70 6.00
C GLY A 134 -1.90 19.68 4.88
N ARG A 135 -2.63 18.60 5.17
CA ARG A 135 -2.98 17.57 4.17
C ARG A 135 -3.76 18.17 3.00
N LEU A 136 -4.80 18.96 3.30
CA LEU A 136 -5.63 19.63 2.30
C LEU A 136 -4.83 20.66 1.47
N ARG A 137 -3.88 21.38 2.10
CA ARG A 137 -2.99 22.31 1.40
C ARG A 137 -2.06 21.59 0.44
N ALA A 138 -1.39 20.54 0.91
CA ALA A 138 -0.47 19.74 0.09
C ALA A 138 -1.18 19.10 -1.11
N ALA A 139 -2.43 18.67 -0.92
CA ALA A 139 -3.26 18.12 -1.99
C ALA A 139 -3.87 19.17 -2.93
N GLY A 140 -3.71 20.48 -2.67
CA GLY A 140 -4.33 21.54 -3.45
C GLY A 140 -5.85 21.67 -3.27
N ILE A 141 -6.45 20.97 -2.29
CA ILE A 141 -7.89 21.05 -2.00
C ILE A 141 -8.28 22.43 -1.47
N LEU A 142 -7.37 23.13 -0.81
CA LEU A 142 -7.62 24.50 -0.35
C LEU A 142 -7.78 25.51 -1.49
N ASN A 143 -7.42 25.16 -2.72
CA ASN A 143 -7.68 26.00 -3.90
C ASN A 143 -9.13 25.88 -4.39
N VAL A 144 -9.87 24.86 -3.94
CA VAL A 144 -11.25 24.59 -4.37
C VAL A 144 -12.27 24.74 -3.23
N MET A 145 -11.85 24.54 -1.98
CA MET A 145 -12.75 24.68 -0.82
C MET A 145 -12.02 24.99 0.49
N THR A 146 -12.76 25.52 1.46
CA THR A 146 -12.21 25.76 2.81
C THR A 146 -12.10 24.47 3.61
N VAL A 147 -11.28 24.48 4.67
CA VAL A 147 -11.17 23.34 5.63
C VAL A 147 -12.55 22.97 6.18
N LYS A 148 -13.33 23.96 6.63
CA LYS A 148 -14.69 23.74 7.18
C LYS A 148 -15.63 23.10 6.17
N THR A 149 -15.55 23.53 4.90
CA THR A 149 -16.35 22.93 3.81
C THR A 149 -15.97 21.47 3.59
N TYR A 150 -14.67 21.15 3.63
CA TYR A 150 -14.20 19.78 3.53
C TYR A 150 -14.70 18.92 4.70
N GLU A 151 -14.50 19.39 5.93
CA GLU A 151 -14.91 18.67 7.14
C GLU A 151 -16.40 18.33 7.14
N ASN A 152 -17.24 19.30 6.79
CA ASN A 152 -18.70 19.13 6.84
C ASN A 152 -19.24 18.27 5.70
N ASN A 153 -18.64 18.34 4.50
CA ASN A 153 -19.27 17.82 3.28
C ASN A 153 -18.47 16.74 2.56
N TRP A 154 -17.20 16.54 2.87
CA TRP A 154 -16.29 15.69 2.09
C TRP A 154 -15.45 14.73 2.92
N LYS A 155 -15.23 15.02 4.20
CA LYS A 155 -14.40 14.20 5.09
C LYS A 155 -14.82 12.73 5.11
N HIS A 156 -16.11 12.43 5.09
CA HIS A 156 -16.62 11.06 5.07
C HIS A 156 -16.17 10.27 3.83
N TYR A 157 -15.98 10.92 2.67
CA TYR A 157 -15.41 10.26 1.49
C TYR A 157 -13.93 9.91 1.72
N GLY A 158 -13.15 10.84 2.29
CA GLY A 158 -11.75 10.58 2.63
C GLY A 158 -11.60 9.43 3.64
N ASP A 159 -12.44 9.43 4.68
CA ASP A 159 -12.47 8.36 5.68
C ASP A 159 -12.84 7.00 5.06
N ALA A 160 -13.81 6.97 4.13
CA ALA A 160 -14.18 5.76 3.40
C ALA A 160 -13.05 5.22 2.51
N LEU A 161 -12.29 6.11 1.85
CA LEU A 161 -11.13 5.69 1.06
C LEU A 161 -10.00 5.13 1.93
N ASN A 162 -9.74 5.75 3.08
CA ASN A 162 -8.75 5.26 4.03
C ASN A 162 -9.11 3.85 4.54
N LEU A 163 -10.38 3.63 4.87
CA LEU A 163 -10.90 2.31 5.24
C LEU A 163 -10.69 1.30 4.12
N MET A 164 -11.10 1.63 2.89
CA MET A 164 -10.94 0.77 1.71
C MET A 164 -9.48 0.38 1.47
N LEU A 165 -8.54 1.32 1.58
CA LEU A 165 -7.11 1.06 1.44
C LEU A 165 -6.58 0.16 2.57
N THR A 166 -7.03 0.38 3.80
CA THR A 166 -6.65 -0.42 4.96
C THR A 166 -7.12 -1.87 4.82
N GLU A 167 -8.40 -2.08 4.49
CA GLU A 167 -8.97 -3.41 4.24
C GLU A 167 -8.26 -4.11 3.07
N ALA A 168 -7.98 -3.40 1.98
CA ALA A 168 -7.23 -3.95 0.85
C ALA A 168 -5.82 -4.39 1.25
N LYS A 169 -5.12 -3.58 2.06
CA LYS A 169 -3.79 -3.93 2.59
C LYS A 169 -3.85 -5.16 3.50
N GLU A 170 -4.81 -5.25 4.39
CA GLU A 170 -4.97 -6.40 5.29
C GLU A 170 -5.31 -7.70 4.54
N ALA A 171 -6.19 -7.61 3.53
CA ALA A 171 -6.49 -8.73 2.66
C ALA A 171 -5.27 -9.18 1.85
N ALA A 172 -4.51 -8.23 1.29
CA ALA A 172 -3.25 -8.52 0.61
C ALA A 172 -2.23 -9.18 1.55
N ASP A 173 -2.06 -8.65 2.77
CA ASP A 173 -1.15 -9.22 3.78
C ASP A 173 -1.53 -10.67 4.13
N THR A 174 -2.82 -10.92 4.35
CA THR A 174 -3.36 -12.25 4.61
C THR A 174 -3.09 -13.20 3.45
N HIS A 175 -3.32 -12.77 2.20
CA HIS A 175 -3.07 -13.57 1.01
C HIS A 175 -1.59 -13.93 0.86
N ILE A 176 -0.69 -12.95 1.02
CA ILE A 176 0.77 -13.16 0.97
C ILE A 176 1.19 -14.17 2.03
N ASN A 177 0.70 -14.02 3.27
CA ASN A 177 1.01 -14.93 4.36
C ASN A 177 0.54 -16.37 4.11
N ASN A 178 -0.67 -16.55 3.57
CA ASN A 178 -1.19 -17.87 3.24
C ASN A 178 -0.38 -18.51 2.11
N TYR A 179 -0.09 -17.77 1.04
CA TYR A 179 0.75 -18.26 -0.05
C TYR A 179 2.14 -18.67 0.43
N ARG A 180 2.76 -17.86 1.31
CA ARG A 180 4.07 -18.16 1.90
C ARG A 180 4.05 -19.46 2.72
N LYS A 181 2.97 -19.74 3.46
CA LYS A 181 2.80 -21.01 4.18
C LYS A 181 2.65 -22.18 3.20
N ASP A 182 1.86 -22.00 2.15
CA ASP A 182 1.64 -23.05 1.14
C ASP A 182 2.92 -23.43 0.39
N LEU A 183 3.81 -22.46 0.12
CA LEU A 183 5.12 -22.76 -0.48
C LEU A 183 5.98 -23.61 0.45
N ARG A 184 5.98 -23.32 1.76
CA ARG A 184 6.74 -24.09 2.75
C ARG A 184 6.23 -25.52 2.92
N LEU A 185 4.93 -25.76 2.72
CA LEU A 185 4.36 -27.11 2.79
C LEU A 185 4.68 -27.96 1.55
N LYS A 186 5.10 -27.33 0.44
CA LYS A 186 5.39 -28.00 -0.84
C LYS A 186 6.88 -28.31 -1.04
N ASN A 187 7.74 -27.65 -0.27
CA ASN A 187 9.21 -27.80 -0.30
C ASN A 187 9.68 -28.64 0.87
#